data_AF-A0A352D2H1-F1
#
_entry.id   AF-A0A352D2H1-F1
#
_cell.length_a   1.000
_cell.length_b   1.000
_cell.length_c   1.000
_cell.angle_alpha   90.00
_cell.angle_beta   90.00
_cell.angle_gamma   90.00
#
_symmetry.space_group_name_H-M   'P 1'
#
loop_
_entity.id
_entity.type
_entity.pdbx_description
1 polymer ?
#
loop_
_entity_poly.entity_id
_entity_poly.type
_entity_poly.pdbx_seq_one_letter_code
_entity_poly.pdbx_strand_id
1 'polypeptide(L)'
;MKYSMSMSKSSKSKRFKRSMPTSLNSFSRLRKYNSKNVKRSYVNGNKRNGGIISKRFNNTKLRKILYLIFGIGFFLGCLALIAGGIYLKSLQNSLPSPDELVERTSDQSTQIFDKTGLLLYTVYGDQNREFVPIEEIPEHTKWALLAAEDIEFYQHKGLDYAGIVMSAIQNLRSGSIVRGASTVTQQLV
;
A
#
# COMPACT_ATOMS: atom_id res chain seq x y z
N MET A 1 -31.76 31.89 32.93
CA MET A 1 -32.03 33.31 32.59
C MET A 1 -32.68 33.34 31.21
N LYS A 2 -33.95 33.75 31.14
CA LYS A 2 -34.73 33.93 29.90
C LYS A 2 -34.69 35.42 29.54
N TYR A 3 -34.34 35.76 28.29
CA TYR A 3 -34.54 37.10 27.76
C TYR A 3 -35.56 37.06 26.63
N SER A 4 -36.58 37.90 26.79
CA SER A 4 -37.67 38.20 25.88
C SER A 4 -37.64 39.70 25.58
N MET A 5 -37.72 40.09 24.31
CA MET A 5 -38.20 41.40 23.82
C MET A 5 -38.36 41.26 22.29
N SER A 6 -39.58 41.12 21.78
CA SER A 6 -40.57 42.15 21.37
C SER A 6 -40.33 42.71 19.96
N MET A 7 -41.29 42.40 19.08
CA MET A 7 -41.41 42.85 17.70
C MET A 7 -41.70 44.35 17.57
N SER A 8 -41.28 44.92 16.42
CA SER A 8 -41.93 46.08 15.79
C SER A 8 -42.63 45.63 14.49
N LYS A 9 -43.83 46.17 14.25
CA LYS A 9 -44.81 45.80 13.22
C LYS A 9 -44.71 46.68 11.96
N SER A 10 -45.34 46.17 10.90
CA SER A 10 -45.94 46.87 9.74
C SER A 10 -45.12 46.73 8.45
N SER A 11 -45.65 46.27 7.31
CA SER A 11 -46.98 46.55 6.74
C SER A 11 -47.57 45.37 5.94
N LYS A 12 -48.90 45.38 5.82
CA LYS A 12 -49.74 44.44 5.05
C LYS A 12 -49.58 44.66 3.54
N SER A 13 -49.48 43.57 2.77
CA SER A 13 -49.87 43.58 1.35
C SER A 13 -50.31 42.19 0.85
N LYS A 14 -51.63 42.05 0.70
CA LYS A 14 -52.42 41.25 -0.26
C LYS A 14 -51.97 39.82 -0.61
N ARG A 15 -52.74 38.84 -0.11
CA ARG A 15 -52.90 37.50 -0.71
C ARG A 15 -53.43 37.64 -2.15
N PHE A 16 -52.75 37.01 -3.10
CA PHE A 16 -53.32 36.60 -4.39
C PHE A 16 -53.16 35.09 -4.51
N LYS A 17 -54.28 34.35 -4.49
CA LYS A 17 -54.32 32.95 -4.93
C LYS A 17 -53.99 32.92 -6.41
N ARG A 18 -53.01 32.12 -6.84
CA ARG A 18 -52.87 31.72 -8.25
C ARG A 18 -52.72 30.21 -8.31
N SER A 19 -53.74 29.60 -8.90
CA SER A 19 -53.85 28.21 -9.31
C SER A 19 -52.71 27.82 -10.27
N MET A 20 -52.13 26.64 -10.06
CA MET A 20 -51.24 25.98 -11.02
C MET A 20 -52.05 25.52 -12.24
N PRO A 21 -51.70 25.91 -13.47
CA PRO A 21 -52.19 25.21 -14.66
C PRO A 21 -51.30 23.99 -14.96
N THR A 22 -51.88 22.82 -14.76
CA THR A 22 -51.45 21.54 -15.32
C THR A 22 -51.73 21.51 -16.83
N SER A 23 -50.72 21.66 -17.68
CA SER A 23 -50.66 21.00 -18.99
C SER A 23 -49.33 21.26 -19.72
N LEU A 24 -48.66 20.16 -20.10
CA LEU A 24 -47.50 20.14 -21.00
C LEU A 24 -47.97 20.07 -22.45
N ASN A 25 -48.54 21.14 -23.00
CA ASN A 25 -48.92 21.18 -24.41
C ASN A 25 -48.92 22.61 -24.98
N SER A 26 -47.77 23.28 -25.01
CA SER A 26 -47.54 24.35 -26.00
C SER A 26 -46.06 24.73 -26.05
N PHE A 27 -45.24 24.10 -26.88
CA PHE A 27 -44.06 24.74 -27.51
C PHE A 27 -43.57 23.90 -28.70
N SER A 28 -44.49 23.57 -29.61
CA SER A 28 -44.15 23.00 -30.92
C SER A 28 -44.07 24.10 -31.99
N ARG A 29 -43.23 25.12 -31.78
CA ARG A 29 -42.85 26.09 -32.83
C ARG A 29 -41.44 26.62 -32.61
N LEU A 30 -40.44 25.83 -33.00
CA LEU A 30 -39.15 26.39 -33.39
C LEU A 30 -38.85 26.00 -34.83
N ARG A 31 -38.93 27.04 -35.64
CA ARG A 31 -38.95 27.12 -37.09
C ARG A 31 -37.63 26.60 -37.66
N LYS A 32 -37.73 25.59 -38.52
CA LYS A 32 -36.64 24.99 -39.31
C LYS A 32 -36.15 26.03 -40.35
N TYR A 33 -35.11 26.80 -40.02
CA TYR A 33 -34.46 27.70 -40.98
C TYR A 33 -33.45 26.91 -41.82
N ASN A 34 -33.80 26.73 -43.10
CA ASN A 34 -32.99 26.10 -44.13
C ASN A 34 -32.05 27.15 -44.75
N SER A 35 -30.77 27.19 -44.35
CA SER A 35 -29.79 28.13 -44.90
C SER A 35 -29.13 27.57 -46.16
N LYS A 36 -29.82 27.62 -47.29
CA LYS A 36 -29.19 27.55 -48.61
C LYS A 36 -29.64 28.79 -49.38
N ASN A 37 -28.68 29.63 -49.73
CA ASN A 37 -28.80 30.92 -50.45
C ASN A 37 -29.02 32.19 -49.62
N VAL A 38 -28.07 32.51 -48.73
CA VAL A 38 -27.84 33.91 -48.33
C VAL A 38 -26.47 34.34 -48.86
N LYS A 39 -26.47 35.03 -50.00
CA LYS A 39 -25.30 35.77 -50.50
C LYS A 39 -24.95 36.84 -49.46
N ARG A 40 -23.82 36.70 -48.77
CA ARG A 40 -23.28 37.75 -47.88
C ARG A 40 -22.20 38.54 -48.60
N SER A 41 -22.50 39.82 -48.78
CA SER A 41 -21.64 40.86 -49.31
C SER A 41 -20.37 41.04 -48.47
N TYR A 42 -19.28 41.39 -49.15
CA TYR A 42 -17.97 41.72 -48.60
C TYR A 42 -18.03 42.88 -47.59
N VAL A 43 -17.49 42.67 -46.39
CA VAL A 43 -17.00 43.75 -45.52
C VAL A 43 -15.57 43.41 -45.12
N ASN A 44 -14.65 44.23 -45.62
CA ASN A 44 -13.22 44.19 -45.38
C ASN A 44 -12.92 44.93 -44.07
N GLY A 45 -12.21 44.29 -43.14
CA GLY A 45 -11.93 44.88 -41.82
C GLY A 45 -10.87 44.12 -41.03
N ASN A 46 -9.61 44.53 -41.24
CA ASN A 46 -8.42 44.37 -40.39
C ASN A 46 -8.26 43.10 -39.51
N LYS A 47 -7.41 42.20 -40.00
CA LYS A 47 -6.73 41.12 -39.24
C LYS A 47 -5.89 41.70 -38.10
N ARG A 48 -6.30 41.46 -36.85
CA ARG A 48 -5.38 41.41 -35.71
C ARG A 48 -4.85 39.98 -35.62
N ASN A 49 -3.58 39.78 -35.97
CA ASN A 49 -2.89 38.50 -35.84
C ASN A 49 -2.56 38.24 -34.35
N GLY A 50 -3.40 37.46 -33.70
CA GLY A 50 -3.14 36.83 -32.40
C GLY A 50 -3.54 35.36 -32.46
N GLY A 51 -2.84 34.58 -33.30
CA GLY A 51 -3.13 33.17 -33.52
C GLY A 51 -2.09 32.28 -32.84
N ILE A 52 -2.37 31.90 -31.58
CA ILE A 52 -1.70 30.78 -30.91
C ILE A 52 -1.99 29.53 -31.76
N ILE A 53 -0.91 28.94 -32.30
CA ILE A 53 -0.93 27.78 -33.18
C ILE A 53 -1.50 26.58 -32.40
N SER A 54 -2.80 26.34 -32.49
CA SER A 54 -3.40 25.07 -32.06
C SER A 54 -3.09 24.00 -33.09
N LYS A 55 -1.88 23.40 -33.01
CA LYS A 55 -1.57 22.17 -33.75
C LYS A 55 -2.51 21.06 -33.25
N ARG A 56 -3.51 20.72 -34.05
CA ARG A 56 -4.30 19.49 -33.91
C ARG A 56 -3.33 18.32 -34.06
N PHE A 57 -2.86 17.77 -32.94
CA PHE A 57 -2.02 16.57 -32.96
C PHE A 57 -2.82 15.39 -33.54
N ASN A 58 -2.20 14.65 -34.43
CA ASN A 58 -2.83 13.51 -35.08
C ASN A 58 -2.87 12.34 -34.08
N ASN A 59 -4.05 12.06 -33.50
CA ASN A 59 -4.24 11.09 -32.40
C ASN A 59 -3.68 9.69 -32.69
N THR A 60 -3.55 9.31 -33.98
CA THR A 60 -2.95 8.04 -34.42
C THR A 60 -1.43 7.98 -34.25
N LYS A 61 -0.72 9.10 -34.38
CA LYS A 61 0.74 9.19 -34.15
C LYS A 61 1.07 9.22 -32.65
N LEU A 62 0.25 9.93 -31.86
CA LEU A 62 0.35 9.95 -30.40
C LEU A 62 0.19 8.56 -29.78
N ARG A 63 -0.82 7.79 -30.22
CA ARG A 63 -1.00 6.40 -29.77
C ARG A 63 0.20 5.51 -30.08
N LYS A 64 0.78 5.63 -31.29
CA LYS A 64 1.98 4.88 -31.67
C LYS A 64 3.19 5.22 -30.79
N ILE A 65 3.38 6.50 -30.46
CA ILE A 65 4.44 6.96 -29.55
C ILE A 65 4.23 6.39 -28.15
N LEU A 66 2.98 6.39 -27.65
CA LEU A 66 2.67 5.82 -26.33
C LEU A 66 2.93 4.31 -26.27
N TYR A 67 2.57 3.53 -27.30
CA TYR A 67 2.91 2.11 -27.37
C TYR A 67 4.41 1.87 -27.43
N LEU A 68 5.17 2.74 -28.10
CA LEU A 68 6.62 2.64 -28.18
C LEU A 68 7.27 2.94 -26.82
N ILE A 69 6.83 3.98 -26.12
CA ILE A 69 7.28 4.29 -24.75
C ILE A 69 6.93 3.16 -23.80
N PHE A 70 5.72 2.62 -23.88
CA PHE A 70 5.30 1.49 -23.06
C PHE A 70 6.13 0.23 -23.36
N GLY A 71 6.40 -0.05 -24.64
CA GLY A 71 7.24 -1.18 -25.05
C GLY A 71 8.69 -1.05 -24.58
N ILE A 72 9.28 0.14 -24.68
CA ILE A 72 10.62 0.44 -24.15
C ILE A 72 10.63 0.33 -22.62
N GLY A 73 9.63 0.88 -21.94
CA GLY A 73 9.49 0.78 -20.49
C GLY A 73 9.33 -0.67 -20.02
N PHE A 74 8.54 -1.48 -20.73
CA PHE A 74 8.38 -2.90 -20.45
C PHE A 74 9.69 -3.66 -20.68
N PHE A 75 10.39 -3.39 -21.78
CA PHE A 75 11.68 -4.01 -22.09
C PHE A 75 12.75 -3.68 -21.04
N LEU A 76 12.86 -2.40 -20.65
CA LEU A 76 13.74 -1.96 -19.57
C LEU A 76 13.35 -2.57 -18.22
N GLY A 77 12.05 -2.71 -17.94
CA GLY A 77 11.54 -3.39 -16.75
C GLY A 77 11.94 -4.86 -16.72
N CYS A 78 11.79 -5.59 -17.83
CA CYS A 78 12.25 -6.97 -17.96
C CYS A 78 13.77 -7.07 -17.77
N LEU A 79 14.54 -6.17 -18.37
CA LEU A 79 15.99 -6.13 -18.22
C LEU A 79 16.40 -5.91 -16.75
N ALA A 80 15.72 -5.00 -16.06
CA ALA A 80 15.95 -4.75 -14.63
C ALA A 80 15.60 -5.97 -13.76
N LEU A 81 14.51 -6.69 -14.07
CA LEU A 81 14.16 -7.93 -13.36
C LEU A 81 15.21 -9.03 -13.58
N ILE A 82 15.71 -9.17 -14.81
CA ILE A 82 16.78 -10.15 -15.13
C ILE A 82 18.06 -9.77 -14.39
N ALA A 83 18.48 -8.50 -14.45
CA ALA A 83 19.65 -8.01 -13.73
C ALA A 83 19.51 -8.20 -12.21
N GLY A 84 18.33 -7.91 -11.65
CA GLY A 84 17.99 -8.16 -10.25
C GLY A 84 18.06 -9.64 -9.88
N GLY A 85 17.54 -10.53 -10.73
CA GLY A 85 17.62 -11.98 -10.53
C GLY A 85 19.06 -12.50 -10.54
N ILE A 86 19.90 -12.01 -11.45
CA ILE A 86 21.33 -12.34 -11.49
C ILE A 86 22.03 -11.83 -10.23
N TYR A 87 21.74 -10.61 -9.80
CA TYR A 87 22.29 -10.02 -8.58
C TYR A 87 21.92 -10.83 -7.34
N LEU A 88 20.64 -11.20 -7.19
CA LEU A 88 20.17 -12.04 -6.08
C LEU A 88 20.84 -13.42 -6.07
N LYS A 89 21.02 -14.05 -7.23
CA LYS A 89 21.74 -15.31 -7.35
C LYS A 89 23.23 -15.17 -6.98
N SER A 90 23.85 -14.06 -7.36
CA SER A 90 25.23 -13.76 -6.96
C SER A 90 25.35 -13.61 -5.45
N LEU A 91 24.38 -12.95 -4.80
CA LEU A 91 24.32 -12.84 -3.34
C LEU A 91 24.18 -14.21 -2.67
N GLN A 92 23.34 -15.09 -3.21
CA GLN A 92 23.14 -16.43 -2.68
C GLN A 92 24.47 -17.22 -2.59
N ASN A 93 25.34 -17.08 -3.58
CA ASN A 93 26.65 -17.73 -3.58
C ASN A 93 27.63 -17.17 -2.54
N SER A 94 27.34 -15.98 -1.99
CA SER A 94 28.15 -15.31 -0.96
C SER A 94 27.56 -15.47 0.44
N LEU A 95 26.41 -16.12 0.60
CA LEU A 95 25.83 -16.41 1.90
C LEU A 95 26.46 -17.69 2.49
N PRO A 96 26.73 -17.73 3.81
CA PRO A 96 27.14 -18.95 4.48
C PRO A 96 26.09 -20.04 4.28
N SER A 97 26.52 -21.31 4.24
CA SER A 97 25.58 -22.41 4.05
C SER A 97 24.63 -22.50 5.24
N PRO A 98 23.36 -22.90 5.05
CA PRO A 98 22.46 -23.16 6.17
C PRO A 98 22.99 -24.26 7.11
N ASP A 99 23.82 -25.16 6.59
CA ASP A 99 24.44 -26.25 7.37
C ASP A 99 25.42 -25.70 8.42
N GLU A 100 26.06 -24.55 8.17
CA GLU A 100 26.89 -23.88 9.17
C GLU A 100 26.08 -23.47 10.42
N LEU A 101 24.76 -23.23 10.33
CA LEU A 101 23.93 -22.95 11.51
C LEU A 101 23.72 -24.19 12.38
N VAL A 102 23.71 -25.37 11.77
CA VAL A 102 23.58 -26.65 12.46
C VAL A 102 24.92 -27.08 13.05
N GLU A 103 26.01 -26.85 12.32
CA GLU A 103 27.37 -27.16 12.76
C GLU A 103 27.95 -26.12 13.73
N ARG A 104 27.35 -24.93 13.81
CA ARG A 104 27.72 -23.91 14.80
C ARG A 104 27.38 -24.46 16.17
N THR A 105 28.39 -25.04 16.81
CA THR A 105 28.36 -25.36 18.23
C THR A 105 28.14 -24.05 18.98
N SER A 106 26.91 -23.80 19.41
CA SER A 106 26.62 -22.70 20.32
C SER A 106 27.51 -22.83 21.54
N ASP A 107 28.20 -21.75 21.95
CA ASP A 107 29.10 -21.77 23.10
C ASP A 107 28.34 -22.26 24.35
N GLN A 108 28.61 -23.50 24.77
CA GLN A 108 27.96 -24.13 25.91
C GLN A 108 28.75 -23.87 27.19
N SER A 109 28.03 -23.77 28.29
CA SER A 109 28.64 -23.78 29.62
C SER A 109 29.24 -25.14 29.94
N THR A 110 30.37 -25.15 30.64
CA THR A 110 30.94 -26.39 31.22
C THR A 110 30.31 -26.65 32.58
N GLN A 111 29.71 -27.83 32.75
CA GLN A 111 29.08 -28.24 34.01
C GLN A 111 29.99 -29.22 34.77
N ILE A 112 30.21 -28.95 36.06
CA ILE A 112 31.02 -29.76 36.97
C ILE A 112 30.07 -30.50 37.91
N PHE A 113 30.10 -31.83 37.86
CA PHE A 113 29.24 -32.70 38.67
C PHE A 113 30.06 -33.44 39.73
N ASP A 114 29.40 -33.86 40.81
CA ASP A 114 29.99 -34.78 41.78
C ASP A 114 29.92 -36.25 41.31
N LYS A 115 30.44 -37.18 42.12
CA LYS A 115 30.42 -38.62 41.82
C LYS A 115 29.02 -39.24 41.74
N THR A 116 28.00 -38.55 42.25
CA THR A 116 26.59 -38.98 42.25
C THR A 116 25.79 -38.35 41.11
N GLY A 117 26.39 -37.42 40.36
CA GLY A 117 25.73 -36.67 39.27
C GLY A 117 25.06 -35.38 39.74
N LEU A 118 25.29 -34.92 40.97
CA LEU A 118 24.79 -33.63 41.44
C LEU A 118 25.62 -32.50 40.81
N LEU A 119 24.96 -31.54 40.16
CA LEU A 119 25.62 -30.34 39.62
C LEU A 119 26.21 -29.51 40.76
N LEU A 120 27.53 -29.33 40.75
CA LEU A 120 28.26 -28.56 41.74
C LEU A 120 28.48 -27.12 41.28
N TYR A 121 28.86 -26.95 40.02
CA TYR A 121 29.22 -25.65 39.49
C TYR A 121 29.11 -25.60 37.97
N THR A 122 28.74 -24.44 37.43
CA THR A 122 28.69 -24.18 36.00
C THR A 122 29.70 -23.09 35.66
N VAL A 123 30.69 -23.43 34.83
CA VAL A 123 31.69 -22.49 34.30
C VAL A 123 31.17 -21.97 32.96
N TYR A 124 31.01 -20.67 32.85
CA TYR A 124 30.56 -20.00 31.63
C TYR A 124 31.36 -18.72 31.39
N GLY A 125 31.47 -18.33 30.12
CA GLY A 125 32.05 -17.06 29.70
C GLY A 125 31.02 -15.93 29.79
N ASP A 126 30.77 -15.26 28.67
CA ASP A 126 29.77 -14.18 28.61
C ASP A 126 28.32 -14.69 28.70
N GLN A 127 28.10 -15.98 28.43
CA GLN A 127 26.77 -16.55 28.30
C GLN A 127 26.68 -17.86 29.03
N ASN A 128 25.66 -18.00 29.89
CA ASN A 128 25.34 -19.25 30.55
C ASN A 128 24.33 -20.02 29.68
N ARG A 129 24.83 -20.93 28.84
CA ARG A 129 24.03 -21.72 27.90
C ARG A 129 24.11 -23.20 28.22
N GLU A 130 22.95 -23.83 28.19
CA GLU A 130 22.81 -25.28 28.30
C GLU A 130 21.99 -25.79 27.12
N PHE A 131 22.50 -26.84 26.48
CA PHE A 131 21.82 -27.47 25.37
C PHE A 131 20.74 -28.40 25.91
N VAL A 132 19.51 -28.14 25.50
CA VAL A 132 18.35 -28.96 25.85
C VAL A 132 17.72 -29.45 24.54
N PRO A 133 17.60 -30.78 24.33
CA PRO A 133 16.87 -31.33 23.20
C PRO A 133 15.43 -30.83 23.16
N ILE A 134 14.88 -30.60 21.95
CA ILE A 134 13.52 -30.06 21.76
C ILE A 134 12.44 -31.00 22.34
N GLU A 135 12.74 -32.29 22.44
CA GLU A 135 11.89 -33.32 23.02
C GLU A 135 11.76 -33.21 24.54
N GLU A 136 12.78 -32.65 25.21
CA GLU A 136 12.77 -32.42 26.67
C GLU A 136 12.03 -31.12 27.03
N ILE A 137 11.80 -30.23 26.05
CA ILE A 137 11.08 -28.98 26.27
C ILE A 137 9.57 -29.26 26.38
N PRO A 138 8.93 -28.86 27.50
CA PRO A 138 7.50 -29.06 27.68
C PRO A 138 6.68 -28.43 26.56
N GLU A 139 5.62 -29.13 26.15
CA GLU A 139 4.77 -28.73 25.01
C GLU A 139 4.16 -27.33 25.21
N HIS A 140 3.72 -27.02 26.43
CA HIS A 140 3.16 -25.71 26.76
C HIS A 140 4.17 -24.57 26.60
N THR A 141 5.46 -24.81 26.86
CA THR A 141 6.51 -23.81 26.69
C THR A 141 6.72 -23.50 25.21
N LYS A 142 6.75 -24.53 24.37
CA LYS A 142 6.84 -24.38 22.90
C LYS A 142 5.68 -23.54 22.38
N TRP A 143 4.44 -23.89 22.74
CA TRP A 143 3.27 -23.14 22.31
C TRP A 143 3.19 -21.73 22.88
N ALA A 144 3.64 -21.50 24.11
CA ALA A 144 3.68 -20.16 24.70
C ALA A 144 4.63 -19.24 23.93
N LEU A 145 5.83 -19.74 23.59
CA LEU A 145 6.79 -18.99 22.78
C LEU A 145 6.22 -18.68 21.39
N LEU A 146 5.68 -19.69 20.70
CA LEU A 146 5.09 -19.49 19.37
C LEU A 146 3.90 -18.52 19.42
N ALA A 147 3.03 -18.60 20.43
CA ALA A 147 1.91 -17.66 20.56
C ALA A 147 2.37 -16.21 20.78
N ALA A 148 3.50 -15.99 21.45
CA ALA A 148 4.03 -14.67 21.75
C ALA A 148 4.85 -14.08 20.58
N GLU A 149 5.71 -14.89 19.97
CA GLU A 149 6.69 -14.44 18.97
C GLU A 149 6.26 -14.72 17.53
N ASP A 150 5.74 -15.92 17.25
CA ASP A 150 5.53 -16.40 15.88
C ASP A 150 4.47 -17.51 15.79
N ILE A 151 3.20 -17.11 15.76
CA ILE A 151 2.07 -18.04 15.86
C ILE A 151 1.89 -18.91 14.59
N GLU A 152 2.42 -18.46 13.45
CA GLU A 152 2.35 -19.16 12.17
C GLU A 152 3.68 -19.82 11.79
N PHE A 153 4.60 -19.99 12.76
CA PHE A 153 5.95 -20.49 12.55
C PHE A 153 6.02 -21.74 11.66
N TYR A 154 5.19 -22.76 11.96
CA TYR A 154 5.16 -24.02 11.21
C TYR A 154 4.49 -23.91 9.83
N GLN A 155 3.81 -22.81 9.52
CA GLN A 155 3.10 -22.59 8.25
C GLN A 155 3.98 -21.88 7.23
N HIS A 156 4.95 -21.08 7.68
CA HIS A 156 5.81 -20.28 6.81
C HIS A 156 7.24 -20.81 6.73
N LYS A 157 7.96 -20.43 5.67
CA LYS A 157 9.35 -20.85 5.42
C LYS A 157 10.37 -19.82 5.92
N GLY A 158 10.17 -19.37 7.16
CA GLY A 158 11.05 -18.42 7.86
C GLY A 158 10.71 -16.94 7.70
N LEU A 159 9.88 -16.56 6.72
CA LEU A 159 9.35 -15.20 6.59
C LEU A 159 7.82 -15.22 6.58
N ASP A 160 7.19 -14.52 7.51
CA ASP A 160 5.75 -14.28 7.52
C ASP A 160 5.39 -13.04 6.70
N TYR A 161 5.20 -13.22 5.39
CA TYR A 161 4.79 -12.12 4.51
C TYR A 161 3.41 -11.55 4.88
N ALA A 162 2.50 -12.39 5.37
CA ALA A 162 1.16 -11.95 5.78
C ALA A 162 1.27 -11.10 7.06
N GLY A 163 2.04 -11.54 8.04
CA GLY A 163 2.34 -10.82 9.27
C GLY A 163 3.06 -9.50 9.04
N ILE A 164 4.02 -9.44 8.10
CA ILE A 164 4.69 -8.20 7.67
C ILE A 164 3.69 -7.20 7.11
N VAL A 165 2.82 -7.63 6.19
CA VAL A 165 1.81 -6.73 5.61
C VAL A 165 0.81 -6.28 6.67
N MET A 166 0.33 -7.19 7.52
CA MET A 166 -0.63 -6.88 8.57
C MET A 166 -0.07 -5.93 9.63
N SER A 167 1.16 -6.16 10.10
CA SER A 167 1.83 -5.27 11.05
C SER A 167 2.09 -3.89 10.45
N ALA A 168 2.51 -3.80 9.18
CA ALA A 168 2.68 -2.54 8.49
C ALA A 168 1.35 -1.75 8.42
N ILE A 169 0.24 -2.39 8.03
CA ILE A 169 -1.08 -1.76 7.98
C ILE A 169 -1.50 -1.28 9.38
N GLN A 170 -1.30 -2.10 10.42
CA GLN A 170 -1.66 -1.75 11.79
C GLN A 170 -0.84 -0.56 12.30
N ASN A 171 0.48 -0.58 12.11
CA ASN A 171 1.38 0.49 12.54
C ASN A 171 1.11 1.80 11.79
N LEU A 172 0.75 1.74 10.51
CA LEU A 172 0.33 2.91 9.74
C LEU A 172 -1.00 3.49 10.25
N ARG A 173 -1.95 2.63 10.63
CA ARG A 173 -3.26 3.07 11.16
C ARG A 173 -3.15 3.65 12.57
N SER A 174 -2.28 3.10 13.42
CA SER A 174 -2.05 3.59 14.78
C SER A 174 -1.09 4.78 14.83
N GLY A 175 -0.37 5.08 13.74
CA GLY A 175 0.67 6.11 13.70
C GLY A 175 1.88 5.81 14.57
N SER A 176 2.03 4.57 15.05
CA SER A 176 3.07 4.13 15.97
C SER A 176 3.34 2.63 15.79
N ILE A 177 4.48 2.13 16.27
CA ILE A 177 4.77 0.69 16.23
C ILE A 177 3.97 0.02 17.34
N VAL A 178 2.96 -0.76 16.96
CA VAL A 178 2.07 -1.50 17.87
C VAL A 178 2.23 -3.01 17.70
N ARG A 179 2.66 -3.47 16.52
CA ARG A 179 2.88 -4.90 16.22
C ARG A 179 4.21 -5.11 15.48
N GLY A 180 4.94 -6.14 15.88
CA GLY A 180 6.13 -6.65 15.18
C GLY A 180 5.79 -7.61 14.04
N ALA A 181 6.78 -7.94 13.21
CA ALA A 181 6.64 -8.87 12.09
C ALA A 181 7.76 -9.92 12.03
N SER A 182 8.59 -9.97 13.08
CA SER A 182 9.77 -10.82 13.09
C SER A 182 9.39 -12.25 13.38
N THR A 183 10.04 -13.18 12.68
CA THR A 183 9.84 -14.63 12.87
C THR A 183 10.93 -15.21 13.74
N VAL A 184 10.70 -16.39 14.33
CA VAL A 184 11.73 -17.10 15.11
C VAL A 184 12.97 -17.38 14.25
N THR A 185 12.80 -17.68 12.95
CA THR A 185 13.92 -17.88 12.03
C THR A 185 14.73 -16.60 11.81
N GLN A 186 14.09 -15.43 11.71
CA GLN A 186 14.81 -14.16 11.57
C GLN A 186 15.59 -13.78 12.83
N GLN A 187 15.09 -14.14 14.01
CA GLN A 187 15.79 -13.87 15.27
C GLN A 187 17.01 -14.78 15.50
N LEU A 188 17.05 -15.94 14.83
CA LEU A 188 18.12 -16.92 14.94
C LEU A 188 19.37 -16.54 14.12
N VAL A 189 19.18 -15.89 12.96
CA VAL A 189 20.21 -15.62 11.95
C VAL A 189 21.09 -14.42 12.32
#